data_AF-E9CNR4-F1
#
_entry.id   AF-E9CNR4-F1
#
_cell.length_a   1.000
_cell.length_b   1.000
_cell.length_c   1.000
_cell.angle_alpha   90.00
_cell.angle_beta   90.00
_cell.angle_gamma   90.00
#
_symmetry.space_group_name_H-M   'P 1'
#
loop_
_entity.id
_entity.type
_entity.pdbx_description
1 polymer ?
#
loop_
_entity_poly.entity_id
_entity_poly.type
_entity_poly.pdbx_seq_one_letter_code
_entity_poly.pdbx_strand_id
1 'polypeptide(L)'
;MLYHESDLEIREHYTDTAGFTDHVFALMHLLGFAFCARIRDLHDKKLFIKGKADQYPALQSLISTTSLNLKEIEIHWREVLRLATSIKQGTVTASLMLKKLASYPKQNGLAKALREIGRIERTLFMLDWFRDPALRRRVQAGLNKGEARNALARAVFLHRLGEIRDRKPENQSYRASGLTLLTAAISLWNTVYMERAVDALKRKGVKINEQLLSHLSPLGWEHINLTGDYIWKSNRIPASGKFRRLRPAKVERSKNNLNVQ
;
A
#
# COMPACT_ATOMS: atom_id res chain seq x y z
N MET A 1 1.00 5.10 -9.73
CA MET A 1 1.12 3.69 -10.15
C MET A 1 1.38 3.58 -11.64
N LEU A 2 0.60 4.26 -12.50
CA LEU A 2 0.90 4.35 -13.93
C LEU A 2 1.82 5.54 -14.28
N TYR A 3 1.85 6.57 -13.44
CA TYR A 3 2.67 7.76 -13.62
C TYR A 3 3.52 7.97 -12.37
N HIS A 4 4.43 7.03 -12.09
CA HIS A 4 5.53 7.31 -11.19
C HIS A 4 6.75 7.61 -12.05
N GLU A 5 7.42 8.73 -11.81
CA GLU A 5 8.67 9.12 -12.50
C GLU A 5 9.87 8.32 -11.95
N SER A 6 9.65 7.05 -11.65
CA SER A 6 10.64 6.18 -11.03
C SER A 6 10.84 4.95 -11.90
N ASP A 7 12.08 4.50 -12.01
CA ASP A 7 12.46 3.28 -12.75
C ASP A 7 12.02 1.98 -12.06
N LEU A 8 11.33 2.08 -10.92
CA LEU A 8 10.85 0.93 -10.16
C LEU A 8 9.62 0.30 -10.81
N GLU A 9 9.70 -0.97 -11.18
CA GLU A 9 8.56 -1.74 -11.64
C GLU A 9 7.60 -2.04 -10.48
N ILE A 10 6.42 -1.39 -10.44
CA ILE A 10 5.39 -1.69 -9.46
C ILE A 10 4.71 -3.00 -9.85
N ARG A 11 4.95 -4.06 -9.06
CA ARG A 11 4.33 -5.37 -9.27
C ARG A 11 3.05 -5.56 -8.47
N GLU A 12 3.03 -5.14 -7.22
CA GLU A 12 1.91 -5.33 -6.30
C GLU A 12 1.35 -3.98 -5.83
N HIS A 13 0.03 -3.89 -5.75
CA HIS A 13 -0.66 -2.76 -5.15
C HIS A 13 -1.56 -3.17 -3.99
N TYR A 14 -1.29 -2.63 -2.81
CA TYR A 14 -2.07 -2.89 -1.62
C TYR A 14 -3.16 -1.84 -1.42
N THR A 15 -4.38 -2.31 -1.14
CA THR A 15 -5.50 -1.45 -0.75
C THR A 15 -6.21 -1.99 0.48
N ASP A 16 -6.84 -1.09 1.24
CA ASP A 16 -7.80 -1.48 2.26
C ASP A 16 -9.12 -1.95 1.61
N THR A 17 -10.00 -2.49 2.44
CA THR A 17 -11.30 -3.09 2.14
C THR A 17 -12.18 -2.19 1.24
N ALA A 18 -12.05 -0.86 1.33
CA ALA A 18 -12.80 0.08 0.49
C ALA A 18 -12.43 0.00 -1.00
N GLY A 19 -11.21 -0.43 -1.34
CA GLY A 19 -10.78 -0.64 -2.73
C GLY A 19 -11.24 -1.98 -3.33
N PHE A 20 -11.90 -2.82 -2.55
CA PHE A 20 -12.36 -4.15 -2.94
C PHE A 20 -13.59 -4.07 -3.86
N THR A 21 -13.39 -3.65 -5.10
CA THR A 21 -14.46 -3.50 -6.11
C THR A 21 -14.12 -4.24 -7.39
N ASP A 22 -15.13 -4.85 -8.03
CA ASP A 22 -14.94 -5.63 -9.26
C ASP A 22 -14.22 -4.82 -10.35
N HIS A 23 -14.63 -3.57 -10.59
CA HIS A 23 -14.02 -2.72 -11.63
C HIS A 23 -12.52 -2.45 -11.39
N VAL A 24 -12.10 -2.30 -10.13
CA VAL A 24 -10.68 -2.09 -9.80
C VAL A 24 -9.89 -3.39 -10.00
N PHE A 25 -10.42 -4.54 -9.57
CA PHE A 25 -9.81 -5.84 -9.85
C PHE A 25 -9.60 -6.05 -11.35
N ALA A 26 -10.63 -5.75 -12.16
CA ALA A 26 -10.55 -5.87 -13.62
C ALA A 26 -9.47 -4.96 -14.21
N LEU A 27 -9.46 -3.68 -13.84
CA LEU A 27 -8.48 -2.74 -14.38
C LEU A 27 -7.05 -3.09 -13.97
N MET A 28 -6.82 -3.48 -12.72
CA MET A 28 -5.49 -3.86 -12.26
C MET A 28 -4.95 -5.06 -13.04
N HIS A 29 -5.78 -6.09 -13.22
CA HIS A 29 -5.42 -7.24 -14.05
C HIS A 29 -5.10 -6.84 -15.49
N LEU A 30 -5.96 -6.05 -16.14
CA LEU A 30 -5.76 -5.61 -17.53
C LEU A 30 -4.50 -4.76 -17.71
N LEU A 31 -4.08 -4.05 -16.68
CA LEU A 31 -2.87 -3.22 -16.68
C LEU A 31 -1.61 -3.99 -16.26
N GLY A 32 -1.75 -5.25 -15.83
CA GLY A 32 -0.63 -6.11 -15.42
C GLY A 32 -0.19 -5.93 -13.97
N PHE A 33 -1.02 -5.35 -13.11
CA PHE A 33 -0.73 -5.18 -11.69
C PHE A 33 -1.36 -6.28 -10.85
N ALA A 34 -0.60 -6.85 -9.92
CA ALA A 34 -1.16 -7.72 -8.89
C ALA A 34 -1.89 -6.85 -7.84
N PHE A 35 -3.21 -7.00 -7.77
CA PHE A 35 -4.04 -6.24 -6.83
C PHE A 35 -4.24 -7.01 -5.53
N CYS A 36 -3.68 -6.48 -4.45
CA CYS A 36 -3.61 -7.12 -3.15
C CYS A 36 -4.50 -6.38 -2.14
N ALA A 37 -5.81 -6.65 -2.20
CA ALA A 37 -6.77 -6.02 -1.30
C ALA A 37 -6.85 -6.77 0.05
N ARG A 38 -6.82 -6.05 1.18
CA ARG A 38 -7.11 -6.66 2.49
C ARG A 38 -8.59 -7.02 2.57
N ILE A 39 -8.86 -8.28 2.93
CA ILE A 39 -10.22 -8.78 3.14
C ILE A 39 -10.45 -8.90 4.65
N ARG A 40 -11.25 -8.00 5.22
CA ARG A 40 -11.66 -8.04 6.64
C ARG A 40 -12.89 -8.94 6.84
N ASP A 41 -13.97 -8.63 6.13
CA ASP A 41 -15.28 -9.30 6.30
C ASP A 41 -15.45 -10.40 5.26
N LEU A 42 -14.77 -11.52 5.50
CA LEU A 42 -14.69 -12.57 4.49
C LEU A 42 -16.01 -13.28 4.23
N HIS A 43 -16.82 -13.46 5.28
CA HIS A 43 -18.13 -14.13 5.21
C HIS A 43 -19.12 -13.42 4.27
N ASP A 44 -18.97 -12.11 4.11
CA ASP A 44 -19.79 -11.28 3.22
C ASP A 44 -19.36 -11.35 1.76
N LYS A 45 -18.16 -11.85 1.47
CA LYS A 45 -17.64 -11.88 0.11
C LYS A 45 -18.00 -13.20 -0.55
N LYS A 46 -18.63 -13.11 -1.72
CA LYS A 46 -19.01 -14.27 -2.52
C LYS A 46 -18.04 -14.53 -3.67
N LEU A 47 -17.83 -15.80 -3.97
CA LEU A 47 -17.10 -16.32 -5.13
C LEU A 47 -18.03 -16.39 -6.34
N PHE A 48 -17.49 -16.13 -7.54
CA PHE A 48 -18.25 -16.17 -8.78
C PHE A 48 -17.71 -17.28 -9.67
N ILE A 49 -18.61 -18.16 -10.12
CA ILE A 49 -18.24 -19.30 -10.95
C ILE A 49 -19.04 -19.33 -12.25
N LYS A 50 -18.52 -20.08 -13.21
CA LYS A 50 -19.30 -20.59 -14.34
C LYS A 50 -19.86 -21.95 -13.95
N GLY A 51 -21.19 -22.07 -13.89
CA GLY A 51 -21.86 -23.32 -13.52
C GLY A 51 -22.68 -23.19 -12.25
N LYS A 52 -23.01 -24.33 -11.65
CA LYS A 52 -23.87 -24.43 -10.47
C LYS A 52 -23.03 -24.66 -9.21
N ALA A 53 -23.49 -24.10 -8.09
CA ALA A 53 -22.79 -24.19 -6.82
C ALA A 53 -22.80 -25.62 -6.21
N ASP A 54 -23.72 -26.48 -6.65
CA ASP A 54 -23.83 -27.90 -6.26
C ASP A 54 -22.58 -28.72 -6.65
N GLN A 55 -21.84 -28.29 -7.68
CA GLN A 55 -20.57 -28.88 -8.08
C GLN A 55 -19.46 -28.70 -7.04
N TYR A 56 -19.66 -27.77 -6.09
CA TYR A 56 -18.67 -27.45 -5.05
C TYR A 56 -19.30 -27.46 -3.65
N PRO A 57 -19.69 -28.62 -3.10
CA PRO A 57 -20.43 -28.70 -1.84
C PRO A 57 -19.74 -27.97 -0.67
N ALA A 58 -18.41 -28.09 -0.57
CA ALA A 58 -17.62 -27.45 0.48
C ALA A 58 -17.57 -25.91 0.40
N LEU A 59 -17.78 -25.34 -0.79
CA LEU A 59 -17.73 -23.89 -1.03
C LEU A 59 -19.11 -23.29 -1.30
N GLN A 60 -20.17 -24.09 -1.26
CA GLN A 60 -21.51 -23.71 -1.70
C GLN A 60 -22.03 -22.45 -0.98
N SER A 61 -21.76 -22.32 0.32
CA SER A 61 -22.16 -21.14 1.12
C SER A 61 -21.41 -19.85 0.75
N LEU A 62 -20.21 -19.99 0.16
CA LEU A 62 -19.37 -18.88 -0.29
C LEU A 62 -19.61 -18.51 -1.75
N ILE A 63 -20.25 -19.37 -2.54
CA ILE A 63 -20.54 -19.09 -3.95
C ILE A 63 -21.76 -18.17 -4.07
N SER A 64 -21.65 -17.18 -4.97
CA SER A 64 -22.74 -16.28 -5.30
C SER A 64 -23.85 -17.02 -6.03
N THR A 65 -25.09 -16.64 -5.77
CA THR A 65 -26.24 -17.09 -6.58
C THR A 65 -26.23 -16.50 -8.00
N THR A 66 -25.46 -15.43 -8.22
CA THR A 66 -25.28 -14.81 -9.54
C THR A 66 -24.17 -15.51 -10.31
N SER A 67 -24.48 -16.07 -11.47
CA SER A 67 -23.49 -16.66 -12.37
C SER A 67 -22.73 -15.60 -13.17
N LEU A 68 -21.51 -15.95 -13.57
CA LEU A 68 -20.71 -15.11 -14.47
C LEU A 68 -21.33 -15.03 -15.86
N ASN A 69 -21.45 -13.82 -16.39
CA ASN A 69 -21.92 -13.61 -17.76
C ASN A 69 -20.75 -13.35 -18.72
N LEU A 70 -20.18 -14.44 -19.25
CA LEU A 70 -19.05 -14.35 -20.19
C LEU A 70 -19.41 -13.69 -21.52
N LYS A 71 -20.68 -13.76 -21.94
CA LYS A 71 -21.13 -13.13 -23.19
C LYS A 71 -20.98 -11.61 -23.14
N GLU A 72 -21.22 -10.99 -21.99
CA GLU A 72 -21.01 -9.54 -21.81
C GLU A 72 -19.55 -9.14 -21.99
N ILE A 73 -18.61 -10.00 -21.57
CA ILE A 73 -17.19 -9.79 -21.78
C ILE A 73 -16.87 -9.88 -23.28
N GLU A 74 -17.36 -10.92 -23.96
CA GLU A 74 -17.13 -11.14 -25.38
C GLU A 74 -17.66 -9.98 -26.25
N ILE A 75 -18.89 -9.53 -25.97
CA ILE A 75 -19.56 -8.44 -26.72
C ILE A 75 -18.75 -7.13 -26.63
N HIS A 76 -18.18 -6.80 -25.48
CA HIS A 76 -17.51 -5.52 -25.22
C HIS A 76 -15.99 -5.64 -25.11
N TRP A 77 -15.41 -6.76 -25.55
CA TRP A 77 -13.98 -7.04 -25.38
C TRP A 77 -13.08 -5.99 -26.02
N ARG A 78 -13.45 -5.51 -27.22
CA ARG A 78 -12.68 -4.47 -27.92
C ARG A 78 -12.64 -3.17 -27.14
N GLU A 79 -13.75 -2.76 -26.53
CA GLU A 79 -13.85 -1.55 -25.72
C GLU A 79 -13.06 -1.67 -24.42
N VAL A 80 -13.05 -2.86 -23.81
CA VAL A 80 -12.21 -3.17 -22.64
C VAL A 80 -10.73 -3.02 -22.99
N LEU A 81 -10.27 -3.62 -24.10
CA LEU A 81 -8.89 -3.49 -24.56
C LEU A 81 -8.52 -2.04 -24.88
N ARG A 82 -9.43 -1.31 -25.54
CA ARG A 82 -9.22 0.11 -25.85
C ARG A 82 -9.08 0.93 -24.57
N LEU A 83 -9.94 0.71 -23.57
CA LEU A 83 -9.85 1.38 -22.27
C LEU A 83 -8.50 1.13 -21.61
N ALA A 84 -8.09 -0.14 -21.49
CA ALA A 84 -6.82 -0.51 -20.87
C ALA A 84 -5.63 0.13 -21.61
N THR A 85 -5.66 0.12 -22.94
CA THR A 85 -4.63 0.72 -23.79
C THR A 85 -4.56 2.23 -23.63
N SER A 86 -5.70 2.94 -23.66
CA SER A 86 -5.73 4.39 -23.47
C SER A 86 -5.24 4.82 -22.09
N ILE A 87 -5.50 4.02 -21.06
CA ILE A 87 -4.95 4.24 -19.72
C ILE A 87 -3.43 4.01 -19.72
N LYS A 88 -2.97 2.89 -20.30
CA LYS A 88 -1.55 2.52 -20.36
C LYS A 88 -0.71 3.52 -21.17
N GLN A 89 -1.27 4.08 -22.24
CA GLN A 89 -0.64 5.12 -23.07
C GLN A 89 -0.72 6.52 -22.47
N GLY A 90 -1.47 6.70 -21.38
CA GLY A 90 -1.58 7.99 -20.71
C GLY A 90 -2.57 8.97 -21.34
N THR A 91 -3.34 8.57 -22.37
CA THR A 91 -4.36 9.41 -23.00
C THR A 91 -5.46 9.82 -22.02
N VAL A 92 -5.78 8.95 -21.06
CA VAL A 92 -6.76 9.19 -19.99
C VAL A 92 -6.27 8.61 -18.69
N THR A 93 -6.63 9.23 -17.57
CA THR A 93 -6.29 8.69 -16.24
C THR A 93 -7.26 7.59 -15.82
N ALA A 94 -6.75 6.58 -15.12
CA ALA A 94 -7.57 5.49 -14.58
C ALA A 94 -8.64 6.00 -13.59
N SER A 95 -8.31 7.01 -12.78
CA SER A 95 -9.24 7.61 -11.81
C SER A 95 -10.42 8.30 -12.49
N LEU A 96 -10.17 9.03 -13.58
CA LEU A 96 -11.22 9.67 -14.38
C LEU A 96 -12.16 8.63 -14.98
N MET A 97 -11.60 7.57 -15.58
CA MET A 97 -12.38 6.50 -16.19
C MET A 97 -13.22 5.74 -15.16
N LEU A 98 -12.65 5.38 -14.01
CA LEU A 98 -13.40 4.74 -12.93
C LEU A 98 -14.54 5.63 -12.41
N LYS A 99 -14.31 6.93 -12.26
CA LYS A 99 -15.35 7.89 -11.85
C LYS A 99 -16.50 7.94 -12.86
N LYS A 100 -16.19 7.93 -14.16
CA LYS A 100 -17.17 7.93 -15.26
C LYS A 100 -17.94 6.61 -15.37
N LEU A 101 -17.28 5.48 -15.14
CA LEU A 101 -17.92 4.15 -15.13
C LEU A 101 -18.84 3.99 -13.91
N ALA A 102 -18.44 4.53 -12.77
CA ALA A 102 -19.21 4.49 -11.54
C ALA A 102 -20.50 5.35 -11.58
N SER A 103 -20.58 6.36 -12.44
CA SER A 103 -21.77 7.22 -12.52
C SER A 103 -22.95 6.58 -13.27
N TYR A 104 -22.71 5.64 -14.20
CA TYR A 104 -23.78 4.96 -14.96
C TYR A 104 -23.58 3.43 -15.08
N PRO A 105 -23.50 2.69 -13.96
CA PRO A 105 -23.03 1.31 -13.95
C PRO A 105 -24.01 0.27 -14.51
N LYS A 106 -25.29 0.61 -14.68
CA LYS A 106 -26.32 -0.31 -15.23
C LYS A 106 -26.57 -0.12 -16.73
N GLN A 107 -26.29 1.07 -17.25
CA GLN A 107 -26.58 1.45 -18.64
C GLN A 107 -25.34 1.34 -19.55
N ASN A 108 -24.16 1.14 -18.98
CA ASN A 108 -22.90 1.07 -19.72
C ASN A 108 -22.42 -0.38 -19.89
N GLY A 109 -22.42 -0.87 -21.13
CA GLY A 109 -21.93 -2.22 -21.49
C GLY A 109 -20.48 -2.45 -21.09
N LEU A 110 -19.61 -1.44 -21.22
CA LEU A 110 -18.22 -1.51 -20.77
C LEU A 110 -18.11 -1.69 -19.25
N ALA A 111 -18.96 -1.02 -18.47
CA ALA A 111 -19.00 -1.20 -17.02
C ALA A 111 -19.48 -2.61 -16.62
N LYS A 112 -20.43 -3.18 -17.37
CA LYS A 112 -20.88 -4.57 -17.17
C LYS A 112 -19.75 -5.56 -17.46
N ALA A 113 -19.09 -5.43 -18.61
CA ALA A 113 -17.97 -6.30 -18.98
C ALA A 113 -16.82 -6.23 -17.96
N LEU A 114 -16.43 -5.03 -17.53
CA LEU A 114 -15.43 -4.85 -16.47
C LEU A 114 -15.86 -5.46 -15.14
N ARG A 115 -17.15 -5.40 -14.79
CA ARG A 115 -17.66 -6.05 -13.58
C ARG A 115 -17.51 -7.57 -13.65
N GLU A 116 -17.85 -8.19 -14.79
CA GLU A 116 -17.72 -9.64 -14.96
C GLU A 116 -16.25 -10.09 -14.92
N ILE A 117 -15.34 -9.37 -15.59
CA ILE A 117 -13.89 -9.61 -15.47
C ILE A 117 -13.44 -9.46 -14.01
N GLY A 118 -13.91 -8.39 -13.35
CA GLY A 118 -13.58 -8.11 -11.96
C GLY A 118 -14.02 -9.19 -10.98
N ARG A 119 -15.18 -9.79 -11.22
CA ARG A 119 -15.68 -10.94 -10.44
C ARG A 119 -14.80 -12.16 -10.59
N ILE A 120 -14.27 -12.43 -11.79
CA ILE A 120 -13.32 -13.52 -12.04
C ILE A 120 -12.04 -13.29 -11.24
N GLU A 121 -11.39 -12.14 -11.45
CA GLU A 121 -10.12 -11.79 -10.81
C GLU A 121 -10.24 -11.74 -9.29
N ARG A 122 -11.34 -11.18 -8.78
CA ARG A 122 -11.63 -11.16 -7.36
C ARG A 122 -11.83 -12.57 -6.80
N THR A 123 -12.49 -13.46 -7.53
CA THR A 123 -12.67 -14.86 -7.11
C THR A 123 -11.33 -15.57 -7.02
N LEU A 124 -10.47 -15.42 -8.04
CA LEU A 124 -9.12 -15.98 -8.04
C LEU A 124 -8.29 -15.45 -6.85
N PHE A 125 -8.29 -14.13 -6.64
CA PHE A 125 -7.60 -13.52 -5.50
C PHE A 125 -8.14 -14.03 -4.16
N MET A 126 -9.45 -14.20 -4.01
CA MET A 126 -10.05 -14.75 -2.79
C MET A 126 -9.63 -16.21 -2.54
N LEU A 127 -9.53 -17.03 -3.59
CA LEU A 127 -9.04 -18.41 -3.46
C LEU A 127 -7.58 -18.45 -3.01
N ASP A 128 -6.73 -17.60 -3.59
CA ASP A 128 -5.35 -17.45 -3.11
C ASP A 128 -5.30 -16.90 -1.69
N TRP A 129 -6.18 -15.96 -1.35
CA TRP A 129 -6.32 -15.45 0.00
C TRP A 129 -6.71 -16.52 1.00
N PHE A 130 -7.47 -17.56 0.63
CA PHE A 130 -7.78 -18.70 1.51
C PHE A 130 -6.57 -19.60 1.68
N ARG A 131 -5.91 -19.92 0.58
CA ARG A 131 -4.87 -20.93 0.51
C ARG A 131 -3.52 -20.48 1.05
N ASP A 132 -3.14 -19.22 0.84
CA ASP A 132 -1.79 -18.72 1.12
C ASP A 132 -1.72 -17.78 2.34
N PRO A 133 -1.25 -18.26 3.51
CA PRO A 133 -0.98 -17.41 4.67
C PRO A 133 0.11 -16.36 4.41
N ALA A 134 1.08 -16.64 3.54
CA ALA A 134 2.15 -15.70 3.22
C ALA A 134 1.60 -14.49 2.46
N LEU A 135 0.70 -14.69 1.50
CA LEU A 135 -0.03 -13.59 0.86
C LEU A 135 -0.70 -12.68 1.89
N ARG A 136 -1.47 -13.24 2.82
CA ARG A 136 -2.15 -12.46 3.88
C ARG A 136 -1.17 -11.63 4.71
N ARG A 137 -0.04 -12.22 5.10
CA ARG A 137 1.04 -11.52 5.84
C ARG A 137 1.66 -10.40 5.01
N ARG A 138 1.95 -10.64 3.72
CA ARG A 138 2.51 -9.63 2.81
C ARG A 138 1.54 -8.45 2.64
N VAL A 139 0.26 -8.71 2.42
CA VAL A 139 -0.77 -7.65 2.31
C VAL A 139 -0.87 -6.83 3.60
N GLN A 140 -0.90 -7.48 4.76
CA GLN A 140 -0.94 -6.77 6.04
C GLN A 140 0.32 -5.91 6.25
N ALA A 141 1.51 -6.45 5.96
CA ALA A 141 2.75 -5.70 6.05
C ALA A 141 2.79 -4.51 5.08
N GLY A 142 2.29 -4.68 3.86
CA GLY A 142 2.16 -3.62 2.86
C GLY A 142 1.27 -2.47 3.33
N LEU A 143 0.12 -2.79 3.92
CA LEU A 143 -0.79 -1.78 4.48
C LEU A 143 -0.21 -1.10 5.72
N ASN A 144 0.44 -1.84 6.60
CA ASN A 144 1.09 -1.28 7.79
C ASN A 144 2.14 -0.23 7.41
N LYS A 145 2.85 -0.38 6.26
CA LYS A 145 3.77 0.64 5.75
C LYS A 145 3.04 1.95 5.41
N GLY A 146 1.88 1.85 4.76
CA GLY A 146 1.04 3.01 4.44
C GLY A 146 0.51 3.70 5.69
N GLU A 147 0.01 2.92 6.67
CA GLU A 147 -0.45 3.44 7.96
C GLU A 147 0.68 4.12 8.74
N ALA A 148 1.87 3.51 8.80
CA ALA A 148 3.05 4.09 9.46
C ALA A 148 3.48 5.41 8.81
N ARG A 149 3.48 5.49 7.47
CA ARG A 149 3.75 6.74 6.75
C ARG A 149 2.72 7.81 7.09
N ASN A 150 1.44 7.44 7.11
CA ASN A 150 0.37 8.37 7.45
C ASN A 150 0.46 8.83 8.91
N ALA A 151 0.85 7.95 9.82
CA ALA A 151 1.07 8.29 11.22
C ALA A 151 2.25 9.25 11.39
N LEU A 152 3.37 9.00 10.69
CA LEU A 152 4.51 9.93 10.64
C LEU A 152 4.08 11.29 10.08
N ALA A 153 3.37 11.31 8.95
CA ALA A 153 2.90 12.53 8.34
C ALA A 153 1.98 13.32 9.30
N ARG A 154 1.09 12.66 10.04
CA ARG A 154 0.28 13.32 11.08
C ARG A 154 1.11 13.86 12.24
N ALA A 155 2.13 13.13 12.68
CA ALA A 155 3.01 13.58 13.75
C ALA A 155 3.81 14.82 13.33
N VAL A 156 4.27 14.87 12.08
CA VAL A 156 4.95 16.03 11.49
C VAL A 156 3.98 17.19 11.29
N PHE A 157 2.75 16.93 10.84
CA PHE A 157 1.71 17.93 10.62
C PHE A 157 0.93 18.22 11.91
N LEU A 158 1.64 18.50 13.00
CA LEU A 158 1.05 18.63 14.33
C LEU A 158 0.11 19.86 14.47
N HIS A 159 0.43 20.96 13.78
CA HIS A 159 -0.38 22.18 13.87
C HIS A 159 -1.70 22.02 13.11
N ARG A 160 -2.82 22.35 13.78
CA ARG A 160 -4.20 22.25 13.27
C ARG A 160 -4.70 20.81 13.03
N LEU A 161 -4.31 19.85 13.88
CA LEU A 161 -4.87 18.49 13.91
C LEU A 161 -4.73 17.69 12.60
N GLY A 162 -3.76 17.97 11.74
CA GLY A 162 -3.69 17.27 10.44
C GLY A 162 -4.45 17.95 9.29
N GLU A 163 -5.20 19.03 9.55
CA GLU A 163 -6.12 19.61 8.55
C GLU A 163 -5.50 20.75 7.73
N ILE A 164 -5.53 20.59 6.40
CA ILE A 164 -5.20 21.65 5.45
C ILE A 164 -6.43 22.55 5.26
N ARG A 165 -6.48 23.67 5.98
CA ARG A 165 -7.57 24.68 5.87
C ARG A 165 -7.24 25.89 4.98
N ASP A 166 -6.27 25.77 4.08
CA ASP A 166 -5.95 26.87 3.17
C ASP A 166 -7.08 27.13 2.19
N ARG A 167 -7.41 28.41 2.00
CA ARG A 167 -8.44 28.83 1.05
C ARG A 167 -8.03 28.63 -0.41
N LYS A 168 -6.73 28.75 -0.71
CA LYS A 168 -6.21 28.66 -2.09
C LYS A 168 -5.65 27.26 -2.38
N PRO A 169 -6.00 26.64 -3.53
CA PRO A 169 -5.45 25.36 -3.93
C PRO A 169 -3.92 25.33 -4.00
N GLU A 170 -3.26 26.42 -4.43
CA GLU A 170 -1.79 26.47 -4.48
C GLU A 170 -1.18 26.31 -3.08
N ASN A 171 -1.75 26.98 -2.07
CA ASN A 171 -1.28 26.91 -0.70
C ASN A 171 -1.48 25.50 -0.10
N GLN A 172 -2.57 24.81 -0.45
CA GLN A 172 -2.78 23.41 -0.07
C GLN A 172 -1.69 22.52 -0.69
N SER A 173 -1.37 22.74 -1.97
CA SER A 173 -0.34 22.01 -2.69
C SER A 173 1.05 22.19 -2.07
N TYR A 174 1.44 23.44 -1.74
CA TYR A 174 2.72 23.70 -1.10
C TYR A 174 2.86 23.02 0.26
N ARG A 175 1.79 23.01 1.08
CA ARG A 175 1.81 22.29 2.37
C ARG A 175 1.89 20.79 2.21
N ALA A 176 1.11 20.21 1.29
CA ALA A 176 1.16 18.78 1.00
C ALA A 176 2.55 18.35 0.49
N SER A 177 3.16 19.17 -0.36
CA SER A 177 4.51 18.96 -0.88
C SER A 177 5.56 19.06 0.21
N GLY A 178 5.51 20.09 1.06
CA GLY A 178 6.42 20.27 2.19
C GLY A 178 6.32 19.12 3.21
N LEU A 179 5.10 18.66 3.51
CA LEU A 179 4.87 17.51 4.38
C LEU A 179 5.47 16.23 3.79
N THR A 180 5.29 16.02 2.48
CA THR A 180 5.87 14.89 1.76
C THR A 180 7.39 14.92 1.81
N LEU A 181 7.99 16.10 1.57
CA LEU A 181 9.43 16.31 1.63
C LEU A 181 9.99 16.00 3.02
N LEU A 182 9.39 16.52 4.08
CA LEU A 182 9.86 16.31 5.44
C LEU A 182 9.72 14.84 5.88
N THR A 183 8.60 14.20 5.52
CA THR A 183 8.39 12.76 5.76
C THR A 183 9.45 11.90 5.06
N ALA A 184 9.78 12.24 3.82
CA ALA A 184 10.84 11.57 3.05
C ALA A 184 12.22 11.81 3.66
N ALA A 185 12.53 13.03 4.09
CA ALA A 185 13.79 13.38 4.73
C ALA A 185 14.01 12.62 6.05
N ILE A 186 12.96 12.51 6.88
CA ILE A 186 12.98 11.69 8.10
C ILE A 186 13.23 10.22 7.77
N SER A 187 12.51 9.68 6.78
CA SER A 187 12.66 8.28 6.36
C SER A 187 14.07 7.98 5.87
N LEU A 188 14.65 8.89 5.07
CA LEU A 188 16.02 8.78 4.58
C LEU A 188 17.03 8.84 5.75
N TRP A 189 16.89 9.81 6.64
CA TRP A 189 17.75 9.93 7.82
C TRP A 189 17.71 8.66 8.67
N ASN A 190 16.51 8.14 8.94
CA ASN A 190 16.31 6.90 9.69
C ASN A 190 16.98 5.72 9.00
N THR A 191 16.81 5.55 7.69
CA THR A 191 17.42 4.46 6.91
C THR A 191 18.94 4.46 7.08
N VAL A 192 19.58 5.61 6.87
CA VAL A 192 21.05 5.76 6.98
C VAL A 192 21.54 5.50 8.41
N TYR A 193 20.85 6.01 9.43
CA TYR A 193 21.28 5.81 10.82
C TYR A 193 20.99 4.41 11.35
N MET A 194 19.95 3.73 10.86
CA MET A 194 19.66 2.33 11.17
C MET A 194 20.76 1.42 10.63
N GLU A 195 21.17 1.58 9.37
CA GLU A 195 22.29 0.84 8.79
C GLU A 195 23.56 1.00 9.63
N ARG A 196 23.91 2.25 9.97
CA ARG A 196 25.09 2.54 10.82
C ARG A 196 24.97 1.95 12.21
N ALA A 197 23.78 1.90 12.79
CA ALA A 197 23.54 1.28 14.09
C ALA A 197 23.73 -0.24 14.02
N VAL A 198 23.19 -0.90 12.98
CA VAL A 198 23.39 -2.32 12.72
C VAL A 198 24.88 -2.63 12.56
N ASP A 199 25.60 -1.87 11.76
CA ASP A 199 27.05 -2.01 11.59
C ASP A 199 27.83 -1.85 12.89
N ALA A 200 27.47 -0.85 13.70
CA ALA A 200 28.11 -0.63 14.99
C ALA A 200 27.88 -1.79 15.96
N LEU A 201 26.69 -2.41 15.93
CA LEU A 201 26.38 -3.60 16.72
C LEU A 201 27.13 -4.84 16.20
N LYS A 202 27.20 -5.03 14.87
CA LYS A 202 28.00 -6.11 14.24
C LYS A 202 29.49 -6.00 14.64
N ARG A 203 30.08 -4.80 14.57
CA ARG A 203 31.48 -4.55 15.01
C ARG A 203 31.72 -4.82 16.50
N LYS A 204 30.68 -4.72 17.34
CA LYS A 204 30.74 -5.04 18.77
C LYS A 204 30.54 -6.54 19.06
N GLY A 205 30.40 -7.38 18.04
CA GLY A 205 30.19 -8.81 18.19
C GLY A 205 28.76 -9.22 18.58
N VAL A 206 27.78 -8.31 18.48
CA VAL A 206 26.38 -8.66 18.74
C VAL A 206 25.86 -9.50 17.58
N LYS A 207 25.43 -10.74 17.86
CA LYS A 207 24.78 -11.61 16.88
C LYS A 207 23.40 -11.05 16.54
N ILE A 208 23.22 -10.62 15.29
CA ILE A 208 21.94 -10.09 14.78
C ILE A 208 21.36 -11.13 13.82
N ASN A 209 20.09 -11.48 14.01
CA ASN A 209 19.36 -12.28 13.02
C ASN A 209 19.02 -11.39 11.81
N GLU A 210 19.60 -11.69 10.65
CA GLU A 210 19.40 -10.90 9.44
C GLU A 210 17.95 -10.93 8.93
N GLN A 211 17.20 -11.99 9.24
CA GLN A 211 15.77 -12.05 8.92
C GLN A 211 14.98 -10.95 9.64
N LEU A 212 15.37 -10.62 10.87
CA LEU A 212 14.73 -9.55 11.64
C LEU A 212 15.00 -8.15 11.07
N LEU A 213 16.10 -7.96 10.34
CA LEU A 213 16.41 -6.68 9.71
C LEU A 213 15.38 -6.31 8.63
N SER A 214 14.82 -7.31 7.93
CA SER A 214 13.76 -7.08 6.93
C SER A 214 12.45 -6.56 7.54
N HIS A 215 12.28 -6.66 8.86
CA HIS A 215 11.12 -6.17 9.59
C HIS A 215 11.32 -4.76 10.16
N LEU A 216 12.51 -4.17 10.01
CA LEU A 216 12.75 -2.79 10.43
C LEU A 216 12.02 -1.81 9.51
N SER A 217 11.42 -0.79 10.12
CA SER A 217 10.74 0.29 9.41
C SER A 217 11.48 1.60 9.62
N PRO A 218 11.89 2.31 8.55
CA PRO A 218 12.51 3.63 8.65
C PRO A 218 11.50 4.73 9.00
N LEU A 219 10.25 4.38 9.28
CA LEU A 219 9.16 5.34 9.51
C LEU A 219 8.96 5.68 10.98
N GLY A 220 9.74 5.15 11.94
CA GLY A 220 9.63 5.52 13.36
C GLY A 220 10.13 6.94 13.64
N TRP A 221 9.47 7.68 14.54
CA TRP A 221 9.83 9.08 14.85
C TRP A 221 9.97 9.42 16.34
N GLU A 222 9.82 8.45 17.24
CA GLU A 222 9.88 8.68 18.69
C GLU A 222 11.22 9.29 19.15
N HIS A 223 12.30 9.05 18.41
CA HIS A 223 13.63 9.61 18.69
C HIS A 223 13.86 11.02 18.10
N ILE A 224 12.90 11.55 17.33
CA ILE A 224 12.97 12.85 16.67
C ILE A 224 12.12 13.84 17.45
N ASN A 225 12.72 14.97 17.81
CA ASN A 225 11.96 16.05 18.41
C ASN A 225 11.20 16.81 17.32
N LEU A 226 9.87 16.66 17.29
CA LEU A 226 8.97 17.33 16.33
C LEU A 226 8.37 18.63 16.92
N THR A 227 8.59 18.91 18.20
CA THR A 227 8.00 20.06 18.91
C THR A 227 9.00 20.79 19.80
N GLY A 228 8.65 22.02 20.18
CA GLY A 228 9.46 22.85 21.07
C GLY A 228 10.57 23.60 20.34
N ASP A 229 11.55 24.06 21.12
CA ASP A 229 12.55 25.01 20.63
C ASP A 229 13.70 24.33 19.89
N TYR A 230 13.91 24.75 18.65
CA TYR A 230 14.99 24.28 17.81
C TYR A 230 16.22 25.19 17.96
N ILE A 231 17.16 24.77 18.82
CA ILE A 231 18.42 25.49 19.00
C ILE A 231 19.45 24.99 17.97
N TRP A 232 19.61 25.74 16.89
CA TRP A 232 20.60 25.47 15.84
C TRP A 232 21.97 26.01 16.26
N LYS A 233 22.87 25.11 16.70
CA LYS A 233 24.27 25.46 16.95
C LYS A 233 25.11 25.07 15.74
N SER A 234 25.78 26.04 15.12
CA SER A 234 26.59 25.84 13.89
C SER A 234 27.68 24.77 14.05
N ASN A 235 28.19 24.60 15.27
CA ASN A 235 29.18 23.58 15.63
C ASN A 235 28.65 22.13 15.72
N ARG A 236 27.34 21.91 15.56
CA ARG A 236 26.70 20.57 15.62
C ARG A 236 26.30 20.03 14.24
N ILE A 237 26.57 20.77 13.17
CA ILE A 237 26.39 20.31 11.79
C ILE A 237 27.65 19.51 11.41
N PRO A 238 27.54 18.20 11.12
CA PRO A 238 28.68 17.44 10.64
C PRO A 238 29.21 18.03 9.33
N ALA A 239 30.53 17.99 9.13
CA ALA A 239 31.11 18.29 7.82
C ALA A 239 30.53 17.37 6.74
N SER A 240 30.61 17.78 5.47
CA SER A 240 30.12 16.97 4.34
C SER A 240 30.65 15.54 4.42
N GLY A 241 29.76 14.56 4.21
CA GLY A 241 30.07 13.13 4.30
C GLY A 241 30.27 12.58 5.72
N LYS A 242 30.24 13.43 6.76
CA LYS A 242 30.29 13.00 8.16
C LYS A 242 28.89 12.90 8.75
N PHE A 243 28.75 12.05 9.75
CA PHE A 243 27.48 11.82 10.43
C PHE A 243 27.59 12.16 11.91
N ARG A 244 26.43 12.40 12.55
CA ARG A 244 26.34 12.52 14.00
C ARG A 244 26.69 11.17 14.65
N ARG A 245 27.23 11.26 15.87
CA ARG A 245 27.57 10.09 16.68
C ARG A 245 26.29 9.35 17.10
N LEU A 246 26.35 8.02 17.10
CA LEU A 246 25.28 7.18 17.62
C LEU A 246 25.21 7.30 19.15
N ARG A 247 24.01 7.17 19.71
CA ARG A 247 23.85 7.05 21.17
C ARG A 247 24.37 5.66 21.60
N PRO A 248 24.98 5.53 22.78
CA PRO A 248 25.43 4.23 23.28
C PRO A 248 24.24 3.30 23.47
N ALA A 249 24.34 2.08 22.92
CA ALA A 249 23.35 1.03 23.12
C ALA A 249 23.42 0.49 24.55
N LYS A 250 22.29 0.45 25.27
CA LYS A 250 22.17 -0.19 26.58
C LYS A 250 21.98 -1.70 26.38
N VAL A 251 23.07 -2.45 26.18
CA VAL A 251 23.03 -3.87 25.79
C VAL A 251 22.57 -4.81 26.94
N GLU A 252 22.67 -4.40 28.20
CA GLU A 252 22.37 -5.26 29.36
C GLU A 252 20.88 -5.60 29.54
N ARG A 253 19.94 -4.80 29.01
CA ARG A 253 18.49 -5.05 29.18
C ARG A 253 17.90 -6.10 28.23
N SER A 254 18.58 -6.49 27.15
CA SER A 254 17.97 -7.40 26.15
C SER A 254 18.15 -8.88 26.48
N LYS A 255 19.01 -9.25 27.44
CA LYS A 255 19.20 -10.66 27.84
C LYS A 255 18.03 -11.21 28.65
N ASN A 256 17.26 -10.36 29.35
CA ASN A 256 16.18 -10.81 30.23
C ASN A 256 14.80 -10.91 29.56
N ASN A 257 14.61 -10.39 28.34
CA ASN A 257 13.29 -10.37 27.68
C ASN A 257 13.14 -11.38 26.52
N LEU A 258 14.12 -12.25 26.30
CA LEU A 258 14.03 -13.37 25.34
C LEU A 258 13.75 -14.73 26.02
N ASN A 259 13.62 -14.74 27.36
CA ASN A 259 13.21 -15.91 28.14
C ASN A 259 11.88 -15.62 28.86
N VAL A 260 10.80 -15.46 28.10
CA VAL A 260 9.45 -15.72 28.63
C VAL A 260 8.79 -16.66 27.63
N GLN A 261 8.34 -17.79 28.18
CA GLN A 261 7.80 -18.99 27.54
C GLN A 261 6.63 -18.73 26.61
#